data_AF-A0A3N5JYV7-F1
#
_entry.id   AF-A0A3N5JYV7-F1
#
_cell.length_a   1.000
_cell.length_b   1.000
_cell.length_c   1.000
_cell.angle_alpha   90.00
_cell.angle_beta   90.00
_cell.angle_gamma   90.00
#
_symmetry.space_group_name_H-M   'P 1'
#
loop_
_entity.id
_entity.type
_entity.pdbx_description
1 polymer ?
#
loop_
_entity_poly.entity_id
_entity_poly.type
_entity_poly.pdbx_seq_one_letter_code
_entity_poly.pdbx_strand_id
1 'polypeptide(L)'
;LAAEDDRDGNRPRAGQLVIRVPAEQFDRTRVSLAALGTLDSESINGYEVTNQLVDLDARLTTLRAEEAAFQSLLSQATEIGDILQIQDQLFMVRTQIEQLEAEKANLNDQATFSTISVSMYEPGVAFTPEPEPEPSTLAQAWDKATGGALDVIGGMVVVIGYAIPLAAIALVGWLIWMPFRRRRREEPTAPAAA
;
A
#
# COMPACT_ATOMS: atom_id res chain seq x y z
N LEU A 1 44.32 -22.70 11.66
CA LEU A 1 43.63 -23.81 10.96
C LEU A 1 42.13 -23.60 11.10
N ALA A 2 41.55 -22.88 10.16
CA ALA A 2 40.17 -23.02 9.67
C ALA A 2 40.15 -22.18 8.39
N ALA A 3 40.07 -22.87 7.26
CA ALA A 3 40.05 -22.30 5.92
C ALA A 3 38.60 -22.00 5.58
N GLU A 4 38.28 -20.75 5.24
CA GLU A 4 36.98 -20.40 4.67
C GLU A 4 37.21 -19.81 3.26
N ASP A 5 37.15 -20.75 2.32
CA ASP A 5 36.75 -20.66 0.91
C ASP A 5 36.59 -19.26 0.29
N ASP A 6 37.63 -18.83 -0.42
CA ASP A 6 37.65 -17.68 -1.32
C ASP A 6 36.93 -18.07 -2.63
N ARG A 7 35.59 -18.07 -2.60
CA ARG A 7 34.74 -18.21 -3.79
C ARG A 7 33.89 -16.96 -3.95
N ASP A 8 34.26 -16.14 -4.93
CA ASP A 8 33.35 -15.52 -5.92
C ASP A 8 33.98 -14.26 -6.52
N GLY A 9 34.79 -14.46 -7.55
CA GLY A 9 35.46 -13.40 -8.32
C GLY A 9 34.58 -12.70 -9.35
N ASN A 10 33.24 -12.66 -9.21
CA ASN A 10 32.38 -11.97 -10.18
C ASN A 10 31.07 -11.44 -9.57
N ARG A 11 31.16 -10.69 -8.45
CA ARG A 11 29.99 -9.92 -8.01
C ARG A 11 29.88 -8.65 -8.88
N PRO A 12 28.75 -8.41 -9.56
CA PRO A 12 28.55 -7.20 -10.34
C PRO A 12 28.78 -5.99 -9.44
N ARG A 13 29.60 -5.04 -9.91
CA ARG A 13 29.80 -3.79 -9.19
C ARG A 13 28.52 -2.96 -9.31
N ALA A 14 27.82 -2.80 -8.20
CA ALA A 14 26.66 -1.93 -8.09
C ALA A 14 27.05 -0.65 -7.33
N GLY A 15 26.59 0.50 -7.82
CA GLY A 15 26.75 1.79 -7.15
C GLY A 15 25.42 2.53 -7.11
N GLN A 16 25.10 3.11 -5.95
CA GLN A 16 23.93 3.97 -5.77
C GLN A 16 24.38 5.42 -5.62
N LEU A 17 23.82 6.31 -6.42
CA LEU A 17 24.07 7.75 -6.35
C LEU A 17 22.74 8.49 -6.22
N VAL A 18 22.61 9.31 -5.17
CA VAL A 18 21.43 10.16 -4.95
C VAL A 18 21.83 11.60 -5.24
N ILE A 19 21.19 12.22 -6.23
CA ILE A 19 21.49 13.59 -6.68
C ILE A 19 20.25 14.45 -6.44
N ARG A 20 20.44 15.61 -5.80
CA ARG A 20 19.40 16.62 -5.65
C ARG A 20 19.50 17.61 -6.81
N VAL A 21 18.42 17.77 -7.58
CA VAL A 21 18.37 18.59 -8.79
C VAL A 21 17.25 19.61 -8.67
N PRO A 22 17.46 20.90 -9.01
CA PRO A 22 16.37 21.87 -9.09
C PRO A 22 15.27 21.39 -10.04
N ALA A 23 14.00 21.53 -9.66
CA ALA A 23 12.85 21.02 -10.42
C ALA A 23 12.82 21.57 -11.86
N GLU A 24 13.22 22.82 -12.07
CA GLU A 24 13.32 23.45 -13.40
C GLU A 24 14.33 22.77 -14.35
N GLN A 25 15.32 22.09 -13.77
CA GLN A 25 16.41 21.46 -14.51
C GLN A 25 16.25 19.93 -14.56
N PHE A 26 15.24 19.39 -13.88
CA PHE A 26 14.98 17.95 -13.79
C PHE A 26 14.99 17.27 -15.15
N ASP A 27 14.21 17.78 -16.12
CA ASP A 27 14.14 17.19 -17.47
C ASP A 27 15.47 17.22 -18.21
N ARG A 28 16.26 18.30 -18.06
CA ARG A 28 17.58 18.42 -18.71
C ARG A 28 18.59 17.45 -18.10
N THR A 29 18.60 17.33 -16.78
CA THR A 29 19.49 16.42 -16.07
C THR A 29 19.09 14.97 -16.34
N ARG A 30 17.79 14.67 -16.40
CA ARG A 30 17.24 13.35 -16.78
C ARG A 30 17.70 12.92 -18.17
N VAL A 31 17.53 13.78 -19.17
CA VAL A 31 17.98 13.51 -20.56
C VAL A 31 19.50 13.30 -20.62
N SER A 32 20.25 14.08 -19.84
CA SER A 32 21.71 13.97 -19.78
C SER A 32 22.16 12.67 -19.10
N LEU A 33 21.48 12.23 -18.04
CA LEU A 33 21.74 10.95 -17.37
C LEU A 33 21.38 9.76 -18.27
N ALA A 34 20.26 9.83 -19.00
CA ALA A 34 19.86 8.81 -19.96
C ALA A 34 20.85 8.68 -21.14
N ALA A 35 21.60 9.74 -21.46
CA ALA A 35 22.61 9.71 -22.51
C ALA A 35 23.95 9.06 -22.05
N LEU A 36 24.18 8.90 -20.75
CA LEU A 36 25.43 8.36 -20.19
C LEU A 36 25.44 6.84 -20.03
N GLY A 37 24.28 6.15 -20.16
CA GLY A 37 24.18 4.69 -20.04
C GLY A 37 22.81 4.14 -20.42
N THR A 38 22.66 2.81 -20.43
CA THR A 38 21.39 2.11 -20.64
C THR A 38 20.53 2.16 -19.38
N LEU A 39 19.38 2.84 -19.46
CA LEU A 39 18.42 3.00 -18.37
C LEU A 39 17.61 1.70 -18.20
N ASP A 40 17.80 1.01 -17.06
CA ASP A 40 17.14 -0.29 -16.79
C ASP A 40 15.77 -0.11 -16.11
N SER A 41 15.60 0.93 -15.29
CA SER A 41 14.33 1.24 -14.58
C SER A 41 14.25 2.72 -14.22
N GLU A 42 13.10 3.35 -14.50
CA GLU A 42 12.79 4.74 -14.16
C GLU A 42 11.50 4.78 -13.32
N SER A 43 11.58 5.27 -12.09
CA SER A 43 10.42 5.49 -11.21
C SER A 43 10.32 6.96 -10.85
N ILE A 44 9.28 7.62 -11.36
CA ILE A 44 9.01 9.04 -11.12
C ILE A 44 7.85 9.14 -10.13
N ASN A 45 8.16 9.58 -8.90
CA ASN A 45 7.15 9.95 -7.91
C ASN A 45 7.06 11.48 -7.85
N GLY A 46 6.02 12.04 -8.47
CA GLY A 46 5.73 13.47 -8.40
C GLY A 46 4.71 13.75 -7.30
N TYR A 47 5.12 14.42 -6.22
CA TYR A 47 4.20 14.89 -5.18
C TYR A 47 3.78 16.32 -5.52
N GLU A 48 2.51 16.51 -5.91
CA GLU A 48 1.95 17.85 -6.11
C GLU A 48 1.63 18.49 -4.76
N VAL A 49 2.51 19.37 -4.28
CA VAL A 49 2.37 20.04 -2.98
C VAL A 49 1.70 21.42 -3.06
N THR A 50 1.30 21.87 -4.26
CA THR A 50 0.69 23.20 -4.48
C THR A 50 -0.55 23.43 -3.61
N ASN A 51 -1.45 22.44 -3.52
CA ASN A 51 -2.65 22.54 -2.70
C ASN A 51 -2.34 22.63 -1.19
N GLN A 52 -1.28 21.93 -0.73
CA GLN A 52 -0.86 21.96 0.67
C GLN A 52 -0.24 23.32 1.04
N LEU A 53 0.57 23.90 0.14
CA LEU A 53 1.13 25.25 0.35
C LEU A 53 0.04 26.32 0.46
N VAL A 54 -1.00 26.25 -0.38
CA VAL A 54 -2.13 27.17 -0.32
C VAL A 54 -2.92 27.03 1.00
N ASP A 55 -3.15 25.81 1.47
CA ASP A 55 -3.84 25.57 2.76
C ASP A 55 -3.01 26.12 3.94
N LEU A 56 -1.70 25.86 3.96
CA LEU A 56 -0.79 26.37 4.99
C LEU A 56 -0.78 27.91 5.02
N ASP A 57 -0.77 28.55 3.85
CA ASP A 57 -0.81 30.02 3.77
C ASP A 57 -2.13 30.60 4.29
N ALA A 58 -3.26 29.95 4.02
CA ALA A 58 -4.56 30.36 4.55
C ALA A 58 -4.60 30.27 6.09
N ARG A 59 -4.05 29.17 6.65
CA ARG A 59 -3.95 28.97 8.11
C ARG A 59 -3.02 29.98 8.76
N LEU A 60 -1.83 30.19 8.19
CA LEU A 60 -0.87 31.18 8.69
C LEU A 60 -1.45 32.59 8.70
N THR A 61 -2.18 32.96 7.65
CA THR A 61 -2.85 34.27 7.58
C THR A 61 -3.87 34.44 8.70
N THR A 62 -4.64 33.40 8.99
CA THR A 62 -5.63 33.39 10.08
C THR A 62 -4.96 33.52 11.45
N LEU A 63 -3.93 32.73 11.72
CA LEU A 63 -3.21 32.75 12.99
C LEU A 63 -2.48 34.08 13.23
N ARG A 64 -1.92 34.72 12.18
CA ARG A 64 -1.30 36.05 12.31
C ARG A 64 -2.33 37.14 12.61
N ALA A 65 -3.54 37.04 12.04
CA ALA A 65 -4.63 37.95 12.38
C ALA A 65 -5.07 37.76 13.85
N GLU A 66 -5.13 36.51 14.31
CA GLU A 66 -5.40 36.19 15.71
C GLU A 66 -4.29 36.69 16.66
N GLU A 67 -3.02 36.53 16.27
CA GLU A 67 -1.88 37.10 17.01
C GLU A 67 -2.02 38.61 17.17
N ALA A 68 -2.34 39.33 16.07
CA ALA A 68 -2.54 40.77 16.10
C ALA A 68 -3.71 41.19 17.00
N ALA A 69 -4.79 40.40 17.02
CA ALA A 69 -5.92 40.62 17.92
C ALA A 69 -5.50 40.44 19.39
N PHE A 70 -4.76 39.39 19.72
CA PHE A 70 -4.24 39.19 21.08
C PHE A 70 -3.26 40.28 21.50
N GLN A 71 -2.38 40.75 20.61
CA GLN A 71 -1.50 41.89 20.89
C GLN A 71 -2.30 43.17 21.17
N SER A 72 -3.39 43.40 20.43
CA SER A 72 -4.28 44.54 20.67
C SER A 72 -5.01 44.43 22.02
N LEU A 73 -5.49 43.24 22.40
CA LEU A 73 -6.08 43.01 23.71
C LEU A 73 -5.07 43.21 24.83
N LEU A 74 -3.84 42.71 24.66
CA LEU A 74 -2.75 42.88 25.63
C LEU A 74 -2.43 44.37 25.87
N SER A 75 -2.50 45.20 24.82
CA SER A 75 -2.26 46.64 24.93
C SER A 75 -3.32 47.40 25.74
N GLN A 76 -4.52 46.81 25.87
CA GLN A 76 -5.66 47.39 26.59
C GLN A 76 -5.86 46.77 27.98
N ALA A 77 -5.21 45.63 28.26
CA ALA A 77 -5.36 44.91 29.50
C ALA A 77 -4.67 45.64 30.68
N THR A 78 -5.40 45.83 31.77
CA THR A 78 -4.91 46.48 33.00
C THR A 78 -4.77 45.53 34.17
N GLU A 79 -5.46 44.38 34.14
CA GLU A 79 -5.40 43.37 35.20
C GLU A 79 -4.29 42.36 34.93
N ILE A 80 -3.49 42.04 35.96
CA ILE A 80 -2.37 41.09 35.83
C ILE A 80 -2.87 39.70 35.41
N GLY A 81 -4.02 39.26 35.91
CA GLY A 81 -4.62 37.97 35.53
C GLY A 81 -4.93 37.89 34.03
N ASP A 82 -5.56 38.93 33.48
CA ASP A 82 -5.87 39.03 32.05
C ASP A 82 -4.60 39.08 31.20
N ILE A 83 -3.58 39.84 31.63
CA ILE A 83 -2.29 39.93 30.95
C ILE A 83 -1.61 38.55 30.86
N LEU A 84 -1.63 37.76 31.93
CA LEU A 84 -1.05 36.43 31.94
C LEU A 84 -1.84 35.47 31.03
N GLN A 85 -3.18 35.50 31.11
CA GLN A 85 -4.01 34.68 30.21
C GLN A 85 -3.78 35.01 28.73
N ILE A 86 -3.75 36.30 28.37
CA ILE A 86 -3.52 36.71 26.98
C ILE A 86 -2.10 36.30 26.53
N GLN A 87 -1.09 36.41 27.40
CA GLN A 87 0.26 35.93 27.09
C GLN A 87 0.32 34.42 26.83
N ASP A 88 -0.37 33.62 27.64
CA ASP A 88 -0.42 32.17 27.43
C ASP A 88 -1.07 31.82 26.07
N GLN A 89 -2.18 32.48 25.72
CA GLN A 89 -2.80 32.32 24.41
C GLN A 89 -1.88 32.76 23.27
N LEU A 90 -1.23 33.93 23.42
CA LEU A 90 -0.29 34.46 22.44
C LEU A 90 0.89 33.51 22.21
N PHE A 91 1.42 32.89 23.27
CA PHE A 91 2.48 31.89 23.18
C PHE A 91 2.03 30.66 22.38
N MET A 92 0.81 30.17 22.62
CA MET A 92 0.26 29.05 21.86
C MET A 92 0.06 29.38 20.38
N VAL A 93 -0.44 30.58 20.06
CA VAL A 93 -0.61 31.02 18.66
C VAL A 93 0.74 31.14 17.96
N ARG A 94 1.73 31.77 18.60
CA ARG A 94 3.09 31.89 18.05
C ARG A 94 3.74 30.54 17.78
N THR A 95 3.61 29.61 18.72
CA THR A 95 4.14 28.25 18.56
C THR A 95 3.50 27.56 17.35
N GLN A 96 2.19 27.74 17.13
CA GLN A 96 1.50 27.20 15.95
C GLN A 96 1.98 27.87 14.65
N ILE A 97 2.17 29.19 14.65
CA ILE A 97 2.72 29.92 13.49
C ILE A 97 4.10 29.37 13.14
N GLU A 98 5.01 29.26 14.11
CA GLU A 98 6.38 28.76 13.90
C GLU A 98 6.38 27.33 13.34
N GLN A 99 5.49 26.46 13.84
CA GLN A 99 5.34 25.09 13.34
C GLN A 99 4.89 25.08 11.87
N LEU A 100 3.85 25.85 11.53
CA LEU A 100 3.35 25.90 10.15
C LEU A 100 4.34 26.58 9.19
N GLU A 101 5.11 27.56 9.65
CA GLU A 101 6.18 28.17 8.86
C GLU A 101 7.30 27.18 8.56
N ALA A 102 7.71 26.37 9.55
CA ALA A 102 8.70 25.32 9.36
C ALA A 102 8.21 24.23 8.39
N GLU A 103 6.95 23.81 8.50
CA GLU A 103 6.32 22.86 7.58
C GLU A 103 6.27 23.42 6.15
N LYS A 104 5.83 24.68 6.00
CA LYS A 104 5.80 25.36 4.71
C LYS A 104 7.19 25.44 4.08
N ALA A 105 8.21 25.81 4.86
CA ALA A 105 9.60 25.88 4.37
C ALA A 105 10.07 24.51 3.85
N ASN A 106 9.77 23.44 4.58
CA ASN A 106 10.12 22.09 4.19
C ASN A 106 9.41 21.67 2.88
N LEU A 107 8.11 21.95 2.75
CA LEU A 107 7.38 21.66 1.51
C LEU A 107 7.87 22.49 0.32
N ASN A 108 8.25 23.74 0.55
CA ASN A 108 8.81 24.60 -0.50
C ASN A 108 10.17 24.08 -0.99
N ASP A 109 11.01 23.59 -0.08
CA ASP A 109 12.26 22.91 -0.43
C ASP A 109 11.99 21.63 -1.24
N GLN A 110 10.98 20.84 -0.86
CA GLN A 110 10.57 19.66 -1.63
C GLN A 110 10.00 20.02 -3.01
N ALA A 111 9.24 21.12 -3.13
CA ALA A 111 8.71 21.58 -4.42
C ALA A 111 9.82 22.10 -5.35
N THR A 112 10.84 22.75 -4.78
CA THR A 112 11.93 23.37 -5.54
C THR A 112 12.98 22.34 -5.98
N PHE A 113 13.15 21.24 -5.23
CA PHE A 113 14.17 20.23 -5.49
C PHE A 113 13.59 18.85 -5.74
N SER A 114 13.85 18.31 -6.94
CA SER A 114 13.60 16.90 -7.26
C SER A 114 14.81 16.04 -6.86
N THR A 115 14.57 14.88 -6.26
CA THR A 115 15.63 13.92 -5.93
C THR A 115 15.66 12.81 -6.98
N ILE A 116 16.80 12.62 -7.65
CA ILE A 116 17.02 11.55 -8.61
C ILE A 116 17.92 10.50 -7.95
N SER A 117 17.38 9.29 -7.78
CA SER A 117 18.15 8.12 -7.32
C SER A 117 18.57 7.31 -8.54
N VAL A 118 19.88 7.22 -8.78
CA VAL A 118 20.46 6.46 -9.90
C VAL A 118 21.15 5.22 -9.34
N SER A 119 20.74 4.05 -9.82
CA SER A 119 21.43 2.77 -9.60
C SER A 119 22.19 2.40 -10.88
N MET A 120 23.50 2.22 -10.78
CA MET A 120 24.35 1.86 -11.92
C MET A 120 24.92 0.45 -11.75
N TYR A 121 24.95 -0.31 -12.85
CA TYR A 121 25.47 -1.66 -12.94
C TYR A 121 26.48 -1.79 -14.10
N GLU A 122 27.45 -2.69 -13.97
CA GLU A 122 28.43 -2.98 -15.01
C GLU A 122 27.76 -3.64 -16.23
N PRO A 123 28.05 -3.21 -17.48
CA PRO A 123 27.38 -3.73 -18.67
C PRO A 123 27.77 -5.20 -18.93
N GLY A 124 26.77 -6.07 -19.08
CA GLY A 124 26.95 -7.50 -19.44
C GLY A 124 26.48 -8.51 -18.40
N VAL A 125 25.90 -8.07 -17.28
CA VAL A 125 25.35 -8.95 -16.26
C VAL A 125 23.83 -8.90 -16.36
N ALA A 126 23.23 -9.98 -16.89
CA ALA A 126 21.78 -10.13 -16.89
C ALA A 126 21.31 -10.07 -15.43
N PHE A 127 20.45 -9.09 -15.14
CA PHE A 127 19.80 -8.96 -13.85
C PHE A 127 19.00 -10.25 -13.61
N THR A 128 19.53 -11.15 -12.80
CA THR A 128 18.67 -12.09 -12.09
C THR A 128 18.31 -11.31 -10.82
N PRO A 129 17.09 -10.74 -10.69
CA PRO A 129 16.71 -10.07 -9.47
C PRO A 129 17.00 -11.04 -8.33
N GLU A 130 17.86 -10.61 -7.41
CA GLU A 130 18.06 -11.33 -6.16
C GLU A 130 16.66 -11.52 -5.57
N PRO A 131 16.22 -12.76 -5.29
CA PRO A 131 14.88 -13.00 -4.79
C PRO A 131 14.70 -12.08 -3.59
N GLU A 132 13.62 -11.28 -3.62
CA GLU A 132 13.26 -10.38 -2.53
C GLU A 132 13.48 -11.09 -1.20
N PRO A 133 14.03 -10.41 -0.17
CA PRO A 133 14.21 -11.04 1.13
C PRO A 133 12.89 -11.66 1.52
N GLU A 134 12.87 -12.99 1.57
CA GLU A 134 11.70 -13.83 1.84
C GLU A 134 10.85 -13.11 2.89
N PRO A 135 9.63 -12.65 2.55
CA PRO A 135 8.83 -11.89 3.48
C PRO A 135 8.76 -12.70 4.76
N SER A 136 9.06 -12.05 5.90
CA SER A 136 9.15 -12.73 7.20
C SER A 136 8.03 -13.77 7.31
N THR A 137 8.36 -14.98 7.75
CA THR A 137 7.44 -16.14 7.80
C THR A 137 6.07 -15.82 8.40
N LEU A 138 6.00 -14.78 9.25
CA LEU A 138 4.78 -14.22 9.81
C LEU A 138 3.88 -13.53 8.75
N ALA A 139 4.42 -12.63 7.92
CA ALA A 139 3.64 -11.91 6.91
C ALA A 139 3.05 -12.86 5.84
N GLN A 140 3.84 -13.85 5.41
CA GLN A 140 3.36 -14.89 4.49
C GLN A 140 2.30 -15.80 5.12
N ALA A 141 2.40 -16.09 6.43
CA ALA A 141 1.40 -16.88 7.14
C ALA A 141 0.08 -16.13 7.31
N TRP A 142 0.11 -14.81 7.52
CA TRP A 142 -1.08 -13.97 7.63
C TRP A 142 -1.85 -13.87 6.30
N ASP A 143 -1.15 -13.68 5.18
CA ASP A 143 -1.79 -13.55 3.86
C ASP A 143 -2.35 -14.89 3.34
N LYS A 144 -1.65 -16.00 3.62
CA LYS A 144 -2.16 -17.35 3.36
C LYS A 144 -3.33 -17.73 4.27
N ALA A 145 -3.37 -17.24 5.51
CA ALA A 145 -4.48 -17.52 6.44
C ALA A 145 -5.77 -16.78 6.04
N THR A 146 -5.67 -15.53 5.60
CA THR A 146 -6.83 -14.73 5.15
C THR A 146 -7.35 -15.22 3.80
N GLY A 147 -6.46 -15.51 2.84
CA GLY A 147 -6.83 -16.10 1.55
C GLY A 147 -7.41 -17.52 1.68
N GLY A 148 -6.79 -18.37 2.49
CA GLY A 148 -7.26 -19.74 2.75
C GLY A 148 -8.63 -19.80 3.43
N ALA A 149 -8.96 -18.83 4.29
CA ALA A 149 -10.28 -18.76 4.92
C ALA A 149 -11.40 -18.50 3.90
N LEU A 150 -11.15 -17.68 2.87
CA LEU A 150 -12.12 -17.40 1.82
C LEU A 150 -12.27 -18.58 0.83
N ASP A 151 -11.17 -19.29 0.53
CA ASP A 151 -11.20 -20.47 -0.32
C ASP A 151 -11.96 -21.65 0.30
N VAL A 152 -11.88 -21.83 1.62
CA VAL A 152 -12.68 -22.86 2.34
C VAL A 152 -14.18 -22.55 2.24
N ILE A 153 -14.57 -21.27 2.33
CA ILE A 153 -15.96 -20.83 2.18
C ILE A 153 -16.43 -21.03 0.73
N GLY A 154 -15.62 -20.64 -0.26
CA GLY A 154 -15.90 -20.86 -1.68
C GLY A 154 -16.01 -22.35 -2.04
N GLY A 155 -15.12 -23.18 -1.48
CA GLY A 155 -15.13 -24.63 -1.67
C GLY A 155 -16.41 -25.30 -1.15
N MET A 156 -16.94 -24.87 -0.01
CA MET A 156 -18.22 -25.36 0.50
C MET A 156 -19.39 -25.06 -0.45
N VAL A 157 -19.40 -23.87 -1.09
CA VAL A 157 -20.46 -23.50 -2.05
C VAL A 157 -20.45 -24.40 -3.28
N VAL A 158 -19.26 -24.73 -3.81
CA VAL A 158 -19.12 -25.62 -4.97
C VAL A 158 -19.54 -27.06 -4.64
N VAL A 159 -19.15 -27.57 -3.46
CA VAL A 159 -19.55 -28.91 -3.00
C VAL A 159 -21.06 -29.01 -2.82
N ILE A 160 -21.70 -28.00 -2.22
CA ILE A 160 -23.17 -27.95 -2.07
C ILE A 160 -23.84 -27.86 -3.46
N GLY A 161 -23.29 -27.06 -4.37
CA GLY A 161 -23.78 -26.92 -5.74
C GLY A 161 -23.78 -28.25 -6.51
N TYR A 162 -22.75 -29.07 -6.35
CA TYR A 162 -22.67 -30.40 -6.97
C TYR A 162 -23.46 -31.50 -6.23
N ALA A 163 -23.68 -31.35 -4.92
CA ALA A 163 -24.44 -32.31 -4.14
C ALA A 163 -25.95 -32.29 -4.47
N ILE A 164 -26.51 -31.12 -4.78
CA ILE A 164 -27.94 -30.95 -5.12
C ILE A 164 -28.37 -31.79 -6.35
N PRO A 165 -27.69 -31.73 -7.52
CA PRO A 165 -28.09 -32.53 -8.67
C PRO A 165 -27.89 -34.04 -8.45
N LEU A 166 -26.84 -34.45 -7.72
CA LEU A 166 -26.64 -35.87 -7.37
C LEU A 166 -27.73 -36.39 -6.42
N ALA A 167 -28.11 -35.59 -5.41
CA ALA A 167 -29.21 -35.92 -4.52
C ALA A 167 -30.56 -35.99 -5.26
N ALA A 168 -30.78 -35.11 -6.23
CA ALA A 168 -31.97 -35.14 -7.09
C ALA A 168 -32.03 -36.43 -7.93
N ILE A 169 -30.92 -36.83 -8.55
CA ILE A 169 -30.83 -38.10 -9.32
C ILE A 169 -31.05 -39.31 -8.40
N ALA A 170 -30.44 -39.32 -7.21
CA ALA A 170 -30.65 -40.39 -6.23
C ALA A 170 -32.10 -40.48 -5.76
N LEU A 171 -32.77 -39.34 -5.53
CA LEU A 171 -34.18 -39.26 -5.14
C LEU A 171 -35.09 -39.78 -6.26
N VAL A 172 -34.84 -39.40 -7.52
CA VAL A 172 -35.59 -39.89 -8.68
C VAL A 172 -35.39 -41.39 -8.87
N GLY A 173 -34.15 -41.88 -8.78
CA GLY A 173 -33.84 -43.31 -8.83
C GLY A 173 -34.54 -44.09 -7.71
N TRP A 174 -34.55 -43.55 -6.49
CA TRP A 174 -35.25 -44.14 -5.36
C TRP A 174 -36.77 -44.16 -5.56
N LEU A 175 -37.38 -43.06 -6.03
CA LEU A 175 -38.81 -42.98 -6.34
C LEU A 175 -39.24 -43.93 -7.46
N ILE A 176 -38.39 -44.19 -8.45
CA ILE A 176 -38.65 -45.16 -9.53
C ILE A 176 -38.48 -46.59 -9.03
N TRP A 177 -37.52 -46.84 -8.13
CA TRP A 177 -37.26 -48.17 -7.58
C TRP A 177 -38.27 -48.59 -6.50
N MET A 178 -38.82 -47.61 -5.75
CA MET A 178 -39.80 -47.82 -4.69
C MET A 178 -41.07 -48.59 -5.15
N PRO A 179 -41.71 -48.27 -6.30
CA PRO A 179 -42.86 -49.04 -6.79
C PRO A 179 -42.47 -50.41 -7.36
N PHE A 180 -41.26 -50.57 -7.90
CA PHE A 180 -40.79 -51.87 -8.42
C PHE A 180 -40.46 -52.86 -7.30
N ARG A 181 -39.92 -52.39 -6.18
CA ARG A 181 -39.69 -53.24 -5.00
C ARG A 181 -41.00 -53.65 -4.29
N ARG A 182 -42.05 -52.84 -4.41
CA ARG A 182 -43.40 -53.18 -3.91
C ARG A 182 -44.16 -54.18 -4.80
N ARG A 183 -43.76 -54.38 -6.05
CA ARG A 183 -44.42 -55.29 -7.03
C ARG A 183 -43.78 -56.68 -7.16
N ARG A 184 -42.74 -57.01 -6.39
CA ARG A 184 -42.21 -58.39 -6.26
C ARG A 184 -42.78 -59.13 -5.06
N ARG A 185 -44.05 -58.91 -4.77
CA ARG A 185 -44.88 -59.86 -4.01
C ARG A 185 -46.09 -60.12 -4.89
N GLU A 186 -46.07 -61.28 -5.55
CA GLU A 186 -47.18 -62.08 -6.09
C GLU A 186 -46.74 -62.82 -7.38
N GLU A 187 -46.29 -64.06 -7.19
CA GLU A 187 -46.39 -65.17 -8.14
C GLU A 187 -47.89 -65.60 -8.29
N PRO A 188 -48.25 -66.73 -8.92
CA PRO A 188 -47.99 -67.28 -10.27
C PRO A 188 -49.30 -67.74 -10.95
N THR A 189 -49.39 -67.88 -12.27
CA THR A 189 -50.09 -69.02 -12.93
C THR A 189 -49.96 -69.00 -14.46
N ALA A 190 -49.61 -70.15 -15.05
CA ALA A 190 -49.75 -70.40 -16.47
C ALA A 190 -50.52 -71.72 -16.67
N PRO A 191 -51.61 -71.75 -17.48
CA PRO A 191 -52.19 -72.99 -17.96
C PRO A 191 -51.95 -73.22 -19.48
N ALA A 192 -51.51 -74.45 -19.76
CA ALA A 192 -51.93 -75.40 -20.80
C ALA A 192 -52.30 -74.97 -22.24
N ALA A 193 -51.63 -75.63 -23.20
CA ALA A 193 -52.16 -76.18 -24.46
C ALA A 193 -51.05 -77.06 -25.07
N ALA A 194 -51.26 -78.20 -25.73
CA ALA A 194 -52.33 -79.19 -25.84
C ALA A 194 -51.66 -80.48 -26.34
#